data_AF-A0A4R4PNR8-F1
#
_entry.id   AF-A0A4R4PNR8-F1
#
_cell.length_a   1.000
_cell.length_b   1.000
_cell.length_c   1.000
_cell.angle_alpha   90.00
_cell.angle_beta   90.00
_cell.angle_gamma   90.00
#
_symmetry.space_group_name_H-M   'P 1'
#
loop_
_entity.id
_entity.type
_entity.pdbx_description
1 polymer ?
#
loop_
_entity_poly.entity_id
_entity_poly.type
_entity_poly.pdbx_seq_one_letter_code
_entity_poly.pdbx_strand_id
1 'polypeptide(L)'
;MTDALPAISAEESAARVIRALLDYRSIWTTHDLVELSQAPASEVRRVVDDLQSQSLVDRRRGGIIGVPDWSLLLSRWAASTPLPTTSQLSRWKAPNNFFDRIADSPLKYALTGEHAAAFWTTTPADADTLIYTPEAQAAA
;
A
#
# COMPACT_ATOMS: atom_id res chain seq x y z
N MET A 1 -25.81 -6.05 -20.62
CA MET A 1 -25.02 -4.81 -20.66
C MET A 1 -23.84 -5.04 -19.75
N THR A 2 -22.71 -5.48 -20.31
CA THR A 2 -21.53 -5.90 -19.55
C THR A 2 -20.91 -4.66 -18.93
N ASP A 3 -21.05 -4.50 -17.62
CA ASP A 3 -20.34 -3.49 -16.86
C ASP A 3 -18.86 -3.86 -16.93
N ALA A 4 -18.11 -3.19 -17.80
CA ALA A 4 -16.68 -3.38 -17.91
C ALA A 4 -16.09 -2.84 -16.61
N LEU A 5 -15.53 -3.72 -15.78
CA LEU A 5 -14.71 -3.33 -14.64
C LEU A 5 -13.75 -2.22 -15.10
N PRO A 6 -13.66 -1.09 -14.37
CA PRO A 6 -12.80 0.01 -14.79
C PRO A 6 -11.38 -0.51 -14.99
N ALA A 7 -10.77 -0.14 -16.13
CA ALA A 7 -9.39 -0.49 -16.39
C ALA A 7 -8.52 0.07 -15.26
N ILE A 8 -7.78 -0.81 -14.58
CA ILE A 8 -6.84 -0.44 -13.52
C ILE A 8 -5.85 0.58 -14.12
N SER A 9 -5.65 1.71 -13.44
CA SER A 9 -4.71 2.71 -13.93
C SER A 9 -3.27 2.18 -13.88
N ALA A 10 -2.35 2.78 -14.64
CA ALA A 10 -0.93 2.40 -14.57
C ALA A 10 -0.35 2.63 -13.16
N GLU A 11 -0.77 3.71 -12.50
CA GLU A 11 -0.36 4.01 -11.12
C GLU A 11 -0.90 2.99 -10.12
N GLU A 12 -2.18 2.62 -10.25
CA GLU A 12 -2.78 1.58 -9.40
C GLU A 12 -2.13 0.21 -9.65
N SER A 13 -1.80 -0.10 -10.91
CA SER A 13 -1.06 -1.31 -11.27
C SER A 13 0.33 -1.33 -10.62
N ALA A 14 1.05 -0.21 -10.67
CA ALA A 14 2.34 -0.07 -10.01
C ALA A 14 2.24 -0.26 -8.49
N ALA A 15 1.27 0.38 -7.84
CA ALA A 15 1.03 0.23 -6.41
C ALA A 15 0.73 -1.23 -6.03
N ARG A 16 -0.13 -1.92 -6.78
CA ARG A 16 -0.46 -3.34 -6.55
C ARG A 16 0.74 -4.27 -6.73
N VAL A 17 1.58 -4.02 -7.75
CA VAL A 17 2.81 -4.80 -7.98
C VAL A 17 3.83 -4.59 -6.86
N ILE A 18 4.08 -3.35 -6.47
CA ILE A 18 4.99 -3.02 -5.35
C ILE A 18 4.47 -3.65 -4.05
N ARG A 19 3.14 -3.61 -3.83
CA ARG A 19 2.51 -4.25 -2.69
C ARG A 19 2.73 -5.77 -2.68
N ALA A 20 2.51 -6.45 -3.80
CA ALA A 20 2.77 -7.88 -3.94
C ALA A 20 4.23 -8.24 -3.64
N LEU A 21 5.19 -7.41 -4.09
CA LEU A 21 6.62 -7.58 -3.80
C LEU A 21 6.96 -7.43 -2.30
N LEU A 22 6.22 -6.60 -1.56
CA LEU A 22 6.49 -6.27 -0.16
C LEU A 22 5.75 -7.16 0.85
N ASP A 23 4.58 -7.69 0.50
CA ASP A 23 3.75 -8.47 1.42
C ASP A 23 4.37 -9.83 1.80
N TYR A 24 5.26 -10.38 0.97
CA TYR A 24 5.90 -11.67 1.23
C TYR A 24 7.41 -11.64 1.03
N ARG A 25 8.15 -12.27 1.94
CA ARG A 25 9.59 -12.52 1.81
C ARG A 25 9.85 -13.70 0.88
N SER A 26 9.69 -13.49 -0.42
CA SER A 26 9.88 -14.52 -1.45
C SER A 26 10.77 -14.04 -2.59
N ILE A 27 11.08 -14.99 -3.48
CA ILE A 27 11.48 -14.72 -4.86
C ILE A 27 10.28 -14.95 -5.77
N TRP A 28 10.20 -14.19 -6.86
CA TRP A 28 9.02 -14.10 -7.69
C TRP A 28 9.31 -14.42 -9.14
N THR A 29 8.36 -14.98 -9.86
CA THR A 29 8.33 -14.90 -11.32
C THR A 29 7.40 -13.77 -11.75
N THR A 30 7.47 -13.36 -13.02
CA THR A 30 6.46 -12.45 -13.59
C THR A 30 5.05 -13.03 -13.47
N HIS A 31 4.90 -14.37 -13.57
CA HIS A 31 3.61 -15.03 -13.41
C HIS A 31 3.06 -14.83 -12.00
N ASP A 32 3.87 -15.08 -10.97
CA ASP A 32 3.45 -14.91 -9.57
C ASP A 32 3.00 -13.47 -9.29
N LEU A 33 3.74 -12.49 -9.84
CA LEU A 33 3.39 -11.08 -9.67
C LEU A 33 2.10 -10.71 -10.39
N VAL A 34 1.83 -11.26 -11.58
CA VAL A 34 0.54 -11.06 -12.28
C VAL A 34 -0.61 -11.62 -11.43
N GLU A 35 -0.45 -12.84 -10.91
CA GLU A 35 -1.46 -13.51 -10.11
C GLU A 35 -1.75 -12.77 -8.79
N LEU A 36 -0.71 -12.32 -8.08
CA LEU A 36 -0.87 -11.65 -6.79
C LEU A 36 -1.31 -10.20 -6.92
N SER A 37 -0.74 -9.45 -7.85
CA SER A 37 -1.10 -8.03 -8.03
C SER A 37 -2.42 -7.83 -8.77
N GLN A 38 -2.88 -8.86 -9.51
CA GLN A 38 -4.00 -8.77 -10.43
C GLN A 38 -3.83 -7.66 -11.50
N ALA A 39 -2.58 -7.24 -11.74
CA ALA A 39 -2.25 -6.26 -12.76
C ALA A 39 -1.95 -6.94 -14.12
N PRO A 40 -2.21 -6.28 -15.25
CA PRO A 40 -1.88 -6.83 -16.56
C PRO A 40 -0.39 -7.16 -16.70
N ALA A 41 -0.06 -8.27 -17.36
CA ALA A 41 1.33 -8.72 -17.51
C ALA A 41 2.26 -7.71 -18.19
N SER A 42 1.73 -6.84 -19.06
CA SER A 42 2.49 -5.73 -19.64
C SER A 42 2.89 -4.68 -18.59
N GLU A 43 1.97 -4.32 -17.70
CA GLU A 43 2.22 -3.38 -16.60
C GLU A 43 3.16 -3.98 -15.56
N VAL A 44 2.99 -5.26 -15.21
CA VAL A 44 3.93 -5.96 -14.30
C VAL A 44 5.36 -5.91 -14.84
N ARG A 45 5.56 -6.21 -16.13
CA ARG A 45 6.89 -6.14 -16.74
C ARG A 45 7.46 -4.73 -16.69
N ARG A 46 6.65 -3.73 -17.06
CA ARG A 46 7.04 -2.31 -17.05
C ARG A 46 7.46 -1.85 -15.65
N VAL A 47 6.64 -2.13 -14.64
CA VAL A 47 6.94 -1.77 -13.23
C VAL A 47 8.22 -2.45 -12.76
N VAL A 48 8.39 -3.73 -13.06
CA VAL A 48 9.62 -4.45 -12.69
C VAL A 48 10.84 -3.89 -13.42
N ASP A 49 10.73 -3.54 -14.69
CA ASP A 49 11.82 -2.91 -15.46
C ASP A 49 12.20 -1.55 -14.85
N ASP A 50 11.20 -0.74 -14.48
CA ASP A 50 11.39 0.57 -13.85
C ASP A 50 12.04 0.43 -12.46
N LEU A 51 11.60 -0.52 -11.63
CA LEU A 51 12.20 -0.81 -10.32
C LEU A 51 13.63 -1.36 -10.46
N GLN A 52 13.88 -2.19 -11.47
CA GLN A 52 15.20 -2.75 -11.73
C GLN A 52 16.18 -1.66 -12.15
N SER A 53 15.74 -0.70 -12.97
CA SER A 53 16.57 0.46 -13.37
C SER A 53 17.01 1.32 -12.18
N GLN A 54 16.24 1.28 -11.09
CA GLN A 54 16.51 1.99 -9.82
C GLN A 54 17.23 1.11 -8.79
N SER A 55 17.63 -0.11 -9.15
CA SER A 55 18.25 -1.09 -8.24
C SER A 55 17.37 -1.45 -7.03
N LEU A 56 16.05 -1.38 -7.18
CA LEU A 56 15.09 -1.75 -6.14
C LEU A 56 14.64 -3.22 -6.22
N VAL A 57 14.84 -3.86 -7.38
CA VAL A 57 14.65 -5.29 -7.60
C VAL A 57 15.77 -5.85 -8.46
N ASP A 58 16.04 -7.13 -8.31
CA ASP A 58 17.04 -7.86 -9.10
C ASP A 58 16.36 -8.95 -9.93
N ARG A 59 16.70 -9.02 -11.23
CA ARG A 59 16.40 -10.19 -12.06
C ARG A 59 17.59 -11.14 -12.09
N ARG A 60 17.38 -12.34 -11.56
CA ARG A 60 18.34 -13.45 -11.58
C ARG A 60 18.08 -14.36 -12.79
N ARG A 61 18.99 -15.31 -13.01
CA ARG A 61 18.83 -16.33 -14.04
C ARG A 61 17.49 -17.05 -13.89
N GLY A 62 16.83 -17.36 -15.02
CA GLY A 62 15.51 -18.00 -15.04
C GLY A 62 14.33 -17.04 -14.88
N GLY A 63 14.54 -15.72 -14.91
CA GLY A 63 13.45 -14.74 -14.81
C GLY A 63 12.93 -14.53 -13.39
N ILE A 64 13.71 -14.96 -12.39
CA ILE A 64 13.40 -14.81 -10.98
C ILE A 64 13.67 -13.36 -10.56
N ILE A 65 12.70 -12.73 -9.92
CA ILE A 65 12.70 -11.37 -9.42
C ILE A 65 12.85 -11.43 -7.90
N GLY A 66 13.86 -10.75 -7.35
CA GLY A 66 14.07 -10.61 -5.91
C GLY A 66 14.05 -9.14 -5.49
N VAL A 67 13.72 -8.90 -4.21
CA VAL A 67 13.83 -7.58 -3.58
C VAL A 67 15.04 -7.60 -2.64
N PRO A 68 16.21 -7.06 -3.05
CA PRO A 68 17.44 -7.16 -2.27
C PRO A 68 17.35 -6.36 -0.96
N ASP A 69 16.66 -5.21 -0.97
CA ASP A 69 16.40 -4.39 0.20
C ASP A 69 14.93 -3.95 0.22
N TRP A 70 14.12 -4.69 0.98
CA TRP A 70 12.69 -4.41 1.12
C TRP A 70 12.42 -3.06 1.81
N SER A 71 13.32 -2.63 2.69
CA SER A 71 13.17 -1.37 3.42
C SER A 71 13.42 -0.16 2.52
N LEU A 72 14.39 -0.28 1.61
CA LEU A 72 14.63 0.72 0.57
C LEU A 72 13.47 0.80 -0.43
N LEU A 73 12.94 -0.34 -0.88
CA LEU A 73 11.78 -0.36 -1.77
C LEU A 73 10.56 0.32 -1.11
N LEU A 74 10.26 -0.03 0.14
CA LEU A 74 9.14 0.55 0.89
C LEU A 74 9.31 2.06 1.09
N SER A 75 10.49 2.52 1.52
CA SER A 75 10.74 3.94 1.76
C SER A 75 10.68 4.79 0.48
N ARG A 76 11.21 4.27 -0.64
CA ARG A 76 11.13 4.92 -1.96
C ARG A 76 9.69 5.00 -2.44
N TRP A 77 8.95 3.91 -2.31
CA TRP A 77 7.54 3.87 -2.70
C TRP A 77 6.72 4.88 -1.88
N ALA A 78 6.87 4.87 -0.55
CA ALA A 78 6.19 5.82 0.34
C ALA A 78 6.52 7.29 0.03
N ALA A 79 7.77 7.59 -0.38
CA ALA A 79 8.15 8.94 -0.80
C ALA A 79 7.57 9.34 -2.18
N SER A 80 7.35 8.37 -3.06
CA SER A 80 6.81 8.59 -4.41
C SER A 80 5.29 8.68 -4.47
N THR A 81 4.60 8.18 -3.45
CA THR A 81 3.14 8.18 -3.34
C THR A 81 2.72 9.27 -2.34
N PRO A 82 2.46 10.51 -2.80
CA PRO A 82 1.79 11.47 -1.93
C PRO A 82 0.46 10.87 -1.47
N LEU A 83 0.11 11.08 -0.19
CA LEU A 83 -1.23 10.77 0.31
C LEU A 83 -2.25 11.31 -0.71
N PRO A 84 -3.22 10.49 -1.16
CA PRO A 84 -4.09 10.88 -2.26
C PRO A 84 -4.75 12.22 -1.93
N THR A 85 -4.39 13.26 -2.69
CA THR A 85 -4.97 14.61 -2.61
C THR A 85 -6.48 14.60 -2.90
N THR A 86 -7.01 13.47 -3.39
CA THR A 86 -8.42 13.21 -3.67
C THR A 86 -9.19 12.60 -2.50
N SER A 87 -8.52 12.15 -1.43
CA SER A 87 -9.22 11.78 -0.21
C SER A 87 -9.65 13.06 0.53
N GLN A 88 -10.95 13.19 0.82
CA GLN A 88 -11.48 14.31 1.62
C GLN A 88 -10.89 14.22 3.03
N LEU A 89 -9.73 14.85 3.23
CA LEU A 89 -9.09 14.89 4.53
C LEU A 89 -9.87 15.86 5.42
N SER A 90 -10.62 15.29 6.35
CA SER A 90 -11.33 16.04 7.38
C SER A 90 -10.59 15.89 8.71
N ARG A 91 -10.41 17.00 9.43
CA ARG A 91 -9.74 17.00 10.74
C ARG A 91 -10.79 17.07 11.83
N TRP A 92 -10.72 16.13 12.77
CA TRP A 92 -11.68 16.00 13.87
C TRP A 92 -10.96 16.14 15.20
N LYS A 93 -11.65 16.71 16.20
CA LYS A 93 -11.21 16.65 17.58
C LYS A 93 -11.80 15.38 18.21
N ALA A 94 -10.97 14.35 18.35
CA ALA A 94 -11.40 13.08 18.93
C ALA A 94 -11.64 13.21 20.46
N PRO A 95 -12.66 12.54 21.03
CA PRO A 95 -12.78 12.38 22.47
C PRO A 95 -11.68 11.47 23.02
N ASN A 96 -11.40 11.54 24.33
CA ASN A 96 -10.30 10.79 24.95
C ASN A 96 -10.43 9.26 24.82
N ASN A 97 -11.66 8.75 24.73
CA ASN A 97 -11.98 7.32 24.58
C ASN A 97 -12.24 6.90 23.12
N PHE A 98 -11.77 7.70 22.16
CA PHE A 98 -12.05 7.45 20.75
C PHE A 98 -11.52 6.11 20.26
N PHE A 99 -10.29 5.73 20.63
CA PHE A 99 -9.69 4.47 20.20
C PHE A 99 -10.43 3.24 20.76
N ASP A 100 -10.93 3.32 21.99
CA ASP A 100 -11.78 2.27 22.56
C ASP A 100 -13.09 2.14 21.77
N ARG A 101 -13.70 3.27 21.39
CA ARG A 101 -14.98 3.29 20.66
C ARG A 101 -14.85 2.77 19.22
N ILE A 102 -13.77 3.09 18.52
CA ILE A 102 -13.59 2.59 17.15
C ILE A 102 -13.21 1.10 17.13
N ALA A 103 -12.59 0.59 18.19
CA ALA A 103 -12.32 -0.84 18.33
C ALA A 103 -13.61 -1.68 18.35
N ASP A 104 -14.68 -1.16 18.97
CA ASP A 104 -15.99 -1.79 19.03
C ASP A 104 -16.93 -1.40 17.87
N SER A 105 -16.46 -0.59 16.92
CA SER A 105 -17.28 -0.11 15.81
C SER A 105 -17.50 -1.19 14.75
N PRO A 106 -18.71 -1.29 14.16
CA PRO A 106 -18.95 -2.17 13.01
C PRO A 106 -18.32 -1.65 11.71
N LEU A 107 -17.83 -0.41 11.69
CA LEU A 107 -17.26 0.21 10.49
C LEU A 107 -15.93 -0.41 10.13
N LYS A 108 -15.69 -0.60 8.83
CA LYS A 108 -14.36 -0.96 8.33
C LYS A 108 -13.48 0.28 8.33
N TYR A 109 -12.31 0.19 8.95
CA TYR A 109 -11.34 1.27 8.93
C TYR A 109 -9.90 0.73 8.87
N ALA A 110 -9.00 1.59 8.44
CA ALA A 110 -7.55 1.41 8.56
C ALA A 110 -6.97 2.59 9.33
N LEU A 111 -6.08 2.30 10.27
CA LEU A 111 -5.42 3.27 11.13
C LEU A 111 -3.93 3.35 10.77
N THR A 112 -3.39 4.57 10.64
CA THR A 112 -1.96 4.82 10.45
C THR A 112 -1.48 5.98 11.33
N GLY A 113 -0.17 6.24 11.37
CA GLY A 113 0.44 7.27 12.22
C GLY A 113 0.87 6.75 13.59
N GLU A 114 1.08 7.65 14.54
CA GLU A 114 1.67 7.36 15.85
C GLU A 114 0.91 6.24 16.59
N HIS A 115 -0.43 6.31 16.66
CA HIS A 115 -1.23 5.32 17.39
C HIS A 115 -1.10 3.91 16.80
N ALA A 116 -1.05 3.79 15.47
CA ALA A 116 -0.80 2.51 14.82
C ALA A 116 0.63 2.01 15.04
N ALA A 117 1.62 2.91 15.02
CA ALA A 117 3.02 2.58 15.23
C ALA A 117 3.30 2.08 16.66
N ALA A 118 2.56 2.58 17.67
CA ALA A 118 2.69 2.17 19.06
C ALA A 118 2.44 0.66 19.30
N PHE A 119 1.73 -0.02 18.39
CA PHE A 119 1.55 -1.48 18.44
C PHE A 119 2.83 -2.27 18.10
N TRP A 120 3.78 -1.64 17.41
CA TRP A 120 4.97 -2.29 16.86
C TRP A 120 6.29 -1.78 17.45
N THR A 121 6.28 -0.60 18.08
CA THR A 121 7.47 0.02 18.68
C THR A 121 7.13 0.79 19.95
N THR A 122 8.06 0.78 20.92
CA THR A 122 7.95 1.57 22.17
C THR A 122 8.27 3.05 21.97
N THR A 123 8.72 3.44 20.78
CA THR A 123 9.09 4.83 20.46
C THR A 123 8.57 5.16 19.07
N PRO A 124 7.25 5.35 18.92
CA PRO A 124 6.67 5.76 17.65
C PRO A 124 7.15 7.16 17.26
N ALA A 125 7.24 7.42 15.95
CA ALA A 125 7.52 8.75 15.45
C ALA A 125 6.31 9.67 15.72
N ASP A 126 6.58 10.94 16.01
CA ASP A 126 5.56 11.97 16.19
C ASP A 126 4.89 12.25 14.84
N ALA A 127 3.68 11.70 14.66
CA ALA A 127 2.93 11.76 13.41
C ALA A 127 1.43 11.76 13.69
N ASP A 128 0.71 12.67 13.02
CA ASP A 128 -0.76 12.73 13.05
C ASP A 128 -1.35 11.34 12.81
N THR A 129 -2.28 10.93 13.67
CA THR A 129 -3.04 9.69 13.46
C THR A 129 -4.04 9.89 12.34
N LEU A 130 -3.95 9.06 11.31
CA LEU A 130 -4.84 9.07 10.15
C LEU A 130 -5.74 7.85 10.18
N ILE A 131 -7.04 8.08 9.91
CA ILE A 131 -8.02 7.01 9.80
C ILE A 131 -8.64 7.08 8.42
N TYR A 132 -8.49 5.98 7.70
CA TYR A 132 -9.22 5.76 6.46
C TYR A 132 -10.42 4.88 6.75
N THR A 133 -11.58 5.28 6.24
CA THR A 133 -12.75 4.41 6.17
C THR A 133 -13.50 4.72 4.87
N PRO A 134 -14.00 3.68 4.15
CA PRO A 134 -14.89 3.90 3.01
C PRO A 134 -16.26 4.49 3.43
N GLU A 135 -16.56 4.49 4.73
CA GLU A 135 -17.85 4.87 5.32
C GLU A 135 -17.73 6.16 6.16
N ALA A 136 -16.82 7.06 5.78
CA ALA A 136 -16.53 8.29 6.54
C ALA A 136 -17.77 9.15 6.80
N GLN A 137 -18.69 9.25 5.83
CA GLN A 137 -19.97 9.95 5.99
C GLN A 137 -20.92 9.27 7.00
N ALA A 138 -20.88 7.94 7.13
CA ALA A 138 -21.70 7.24 8.12
C ALA A 138 -21.12 7.36 9.55
N ALA A 139 -19.83 7.70 9.65
CA ALA A 139 -19.12 7.92 10.89
C ALA A 139 -19.14 9.38 11.39
N ALA A 140 -19.59 10.32 10.53
CA ALA A 140 -19.57 11.77 10.75
C ALA A 140 -20.73 12.28 11.61
#